data_AF-A0A524IKB5-F1
#
_entry.id   AF-A0A524IKB5-F1
#
_cell.length_a   1.000
_cell.length_b   1.000
_cell.length_c   1.000
_cell.angle_alpha   90.00
_cell.angle_beta   90.00
_cell.angle_gamma   90.00
#
_symmetry.space_group_name_H-M   'P 1'
#
loop_
_entity.id
_entity.type
_entity.pdbx_description
1 polymer ?
#
loop_
_entity_poly.entity_id
_entity_poly.type
_entity_poly.pdbx_seq_one_letter_code
_entity_poly.pdbx_strand_id
1 'polypeptide(L)'
;MNAEPGEKLNLDKQEIAAFQALKAQSKDGAGNQKAVEVLIRKNFLARLQAYQAKGLAGVSPYERGDNEERLSSQEIRLSVDTSKLLTQHYPKFSEILLNYPNADMTGVEESFVWFNLELFSRPLLVLTHRMLYKDGETYVASDRHFYASQEYNSLQAGGGVWPKDGGSLVVYLYRVSTDQVGGFGSSAKHPISRALMGPYVEELAEKIRAQ
;
A
#
# COMPACT_ATOMS: atom_id res chain seq x y z
N MET A 1 11.33 21.60 6.70
CA MET A 1 11.26 20.73 5.51
C MET A 1 12.65 20.13 5.22
N ASN A 2 13.13 19.20 6.03
CA ASN A 2 14.42 18.53 5.76
C ASN A 2 14.12 17.18 5.13
N ALA A 3 13.82 17.18 3.83
CA ALA A 3 13.69 15.94 3.07
C ALA A 3 15.09 15.47 2.70
N GLU A 4 15.38 14.23 3.07
CA GLU A 4 16.68 13.59 2.89
C GLU A 4 16.46 12.08 2.70
N PRO A 5 17.43 11.39 2.09
CA PRO A 5 17.47 9.93 2.09
C PRO A 5 17.32 9.34 3.50
N GLY A 6 16.64 8.19 3.61
CA GLY A 6 16.58 7.43 4.86
C GLY A 6 15.22 6.78 5.12
N GLU A 7 15.00 6.36 6.37
CA GLU A 7 13.85 5.52 6.75
C GLU A 7 12.68 6.33 7.34
N LYS A 8 12.87 7.63 7.58
CA LYS A 8 11.85 8.49 8.22
C LYS A 8 10.66 8.75 7.31
N LEU A 9 10.92 8.99 6.03
CA LEU A 9 9.92 9.19 4.99
C LEU A 9 10.28 8.33 3.79
N ASN A 10 9.27 7.71 3.19
CA ASN A 10 9.42 6.97 1.95
C ASN A 10 9.32 7.93 0.78
N LEU A 11 10.44 8.53 0.40
CA LEU A 11 10.53 9.43 -0.73
C LEU A 11 11.47 8.86 -1.80
N ASP A 12 11.18 9.13 -3.07
CA ASP A 12 12.14 8.90 -4.15
C ASP A 12 13.10 10.09 -4.32
N LYS A 13 14.10 9.94 -5.19
CA LYS A 13 15.11 10.97 -5.48
C LYS A 13 14.48 12.27 -5.99
N GLN A 14 13.48 12.18 -6.87
CA GLN A 14 12.82 13.34 -7.45
C GLN A 14 12.01 14.11 -6.40
N GLU A 15 11.31 13.40 -5.52
CA GLU A 15 10.53 13.98 -4.44
C GLU A 15 11.43 14.69 -3.41
N ILE A 16 12.54 14.07 -3.02
CA ILE A 16 13.55 14.69 -2.13
C ILE A 16 14.03 16.01 -2.74
N ALA A 17 14.45 15.99 -4.01
CA ALA A 17 14.92 17.18 -4.71
C ALA A 17 13.83 18.28 -4.76
N ALA A 18 12.57 17.90 -5.01
CA ALA A 18 11.46 18.84 -5.05
C ALA A 18 11.20 19.50 -3.68
N PHE A 19 11.25 18.74 -2.59
CA PHE A 19 11.10 19.30 -1.23
C PHE A 19 12.28 20.20 -0.84
N GLN A 20 13.51 19.84 -1.24
CA GLN A 20 14.70 20.66 -1.01
C GLN A 20 14.64 21.97 -1.79
N ALA A 21 14.20 21.94 -3.05
CA ALA A 21 13.98 23.13 -3.87
C ALA A 21 12.91 24.04 -3.24
N LEU A 22 11.81 23.45 -2.74
CA LEU A 22 10.76 24.21 -2.05
C LEU A 22 11.28 24.90 -0.78
N LYS A 23 12.14 24.21 0.00
CA LYS A 23 12.80 24.80 1.17
C LYS A 23 13.69 25.98 0.78
N ALA A 24 14.50 25.85 -0.27
CA ALA A 24 15.40 26.91 -0.73
C ALA A 24 14.65 28.19 -1.17
N GLN A 25 13.39 28.05 -1.60
CA GLN A 25 12.53 29.17 -1.97
C GLN A 25 11.85 29.88 -0.77
N SER A 26 11.91 29.28 0.43
CA SER A 26 11.31 29.88 1.64
C SER A 26 12.29 30.85 2.30
N LYS A 27 11.93 32.14 2.36
CA LYS A 27 12.80 33.23 2.85
C LYS A 27 13.18 33.14 4.34
N ASP A 28 12.33 32.52 5.16
CA ASP A 28 12.50 32.48 6.62
C ASP A 28 12.67 31.05 7.18
N GLY A 29 12.83 30.03 6.31
CA GLY A 29 12.84 28.61 6.71
C GLY A 29 11.50 28.10 7.27
N ALA A 30 10.55 29.00 7.59
CA ALA A 30 9.15 28.71 7.83
C ALA A 30 8.54 28.20 6.52
N GLY A 31 8.34 26.90 6.45
CA GLY A 31 7.85 26.27 5.25
C GLY A 31 6.45 26.78 4.89
N ASN A 32 6.23 27.15 3.63
CA ASN A 32 4.89 27.45 3.12
C ASN A 32 4.08 26.15 3.11
N GLN A 33 3.30 25.91 4.17
CA GLN A 33 2.49 24.71 4.34
C GLN A 33 1.62 24.43 3.10
N LYS A 34 1.00 25.46 2.52
CA LYS A 34 0.18 25.32 1.31
C LYS A 34 1.01 24.79 0.14
N ALA A 35 2.24 25.26 -0.03
CA ALA A 35 3.13 24.75 -1.08
C ALA A 35 3.58 23.31 -0.82
N VAL A 36 3.78 22.91 0.45
CA VAL A 36 4.05 21.51 0.83
C VAL A 36 2.87 20.62 0.47
N GLU A 37 1.65 21.02 0.83
CA GLU A 37 0.45 20.25 0.53
C GLU A 37 0.22 20.09 -0.98
N VAL A 38 0.47 21.14 -1.77
CA VAL A 38 0.42 21.07 -3.23
C VAL A 38 1.44 20.06 -3.77
N LEU A 39 2.67 20.09 -3.26
CA LEU A 39 3.71 19.15 -3.67
C LEU A 39 3.36 17.71 -3.28
N ILE A 40 2.85 17.48 -2.07
CA ILE A 40 2.39 16.15 -1.62
C ILE A 40 1.29 15.62 -2.55
N ARG A 41 0.26 16.43 -2.84
CA ARG A 41 -0.84 16.01 -3.74
C ARG A 41 -0.32 15.68 -5.14
N LYS A 42 0.61 16.48 -5.67
CA LYS A 42 1.25 16.23 -6.98
C LYS A 42 2.00 14.90 -6.98
N ASN A 43 2.81 14.63 -5.95
CA ASN A 43 3.59 13.41 -5.82
C ASN A 43 2.69 12.18 -5.68
N PHE A 44 1.64 12.27 -4.87
CA PHE A 44 0.63 11.21 -4.72
C PHE A 44 -0.04 10.87 -6.06
N LEU A 45 -0.47 11.89 -6.79
CA LEU A 45 -1.09 11.70 -8.10
C LEU A 45 -0.10 11.05 -9.08
N ALA A 46 1.15 11.50 -9.11
CA ALA A 46 2.18 10.93 -9.98
C ALA A 46 2.44 9.45 -9.66
N ARG A 47 2.53 9.08 -8.37
CA ARG A 47 2.69 7.69 -7.94
C ARG A 47 1.49 6.81 -8.31
N LEU A 48 0.28 7.30 -8.11
CA LEU A 48 -0.94 6.60 -8.51
C LEU A 48 -0.96 6.35 -10.03
N GLN A 49 -0.71 7.40 -10.83
CA GLN A 49 -0.71 7.29 -12.28
C GLN A 49 0.38 6.35 -12.80
N ALA A 50 1.59 6.40 -12.22
CA ALA A 50 2.67 5.49 -12.57
C ALA A 50 2.30 4.03 -12.27
N TYR A 51 1.71 3.77 -11.10
CA TYR A 51 1.23 2.43 -10.73
C TYR A 51 0.09 1.95 -11.64
N GLN A 52 -0.91 2.79 -11.94
CA GLN A 52 -2.00 2.40 -12.84
C GLN A 52 -1.49 2.06 -14.24
N ALA A 53 -0.49 2.78 -14.74
CA ALA A 53 0.04 2.56 -16.08
C ALA A 53 0.99 1.34 -16.18
N LYS A 54 1.70 0.98 -15.10
CA LYS A 54 2.81 0.01 -15.15
C LYS A 54 2.78 -1.06 -14.05
N GLY A 55 1.77 -1.04 -13.19
CA GLY A 55 1.67 -1.90 -12.01
C GLY A 55 2.87 -1.77 -11.10
N LEU A 56 3.43 -2.92 -10.69
CA LEU A 56 4.60 -2.97 -9.82
C LEU A 56 5.84 -2.28 -10.42
N ALA A 57 5.97 -2.27 -11.76
CA ALA A 57 7.06 -1.54 -12.43
C ALA A 57 6.89 -0.01 -12.37
N GLY A 58 5.71 0.48 -11.99
CA GLY A 58 5.42 1.89 -11.78
C GLY A 58 5.63 2.37 -10.34
N VAL A 59 5.92 1.48 -9.40
CA VAL A 59 6.19 1.86 -8.01
C VAL A 59 7.62 2.38 -7.90
N SER A 60 7.78 3.69 -7.64
CA SER A 60 9.10 4.30 -7.46
C SER A 60 9.82 3.71 -6.24
N PRO A 61 11.14 3.51 -6.32
CA PRO A 61 11.97 3.13 -5.18
C PRO A 61 11.95 4.20 -4.08
N TYR A 62 12.30 3.82 -2.86
CA TYR A 62 12.58 4.79 -1.79
C TYR A 62 14.08 4.97 -1.60
N GLU A 63 14.52 6.22 -1.55
CA GLU A 63 15.91 6.59 -1.38
C GLU A 63 16.34 6.42 0.08
N ARG A 64 17.35 5.58 0.32
CA ARG A 64 17.86 5.27 1.68
C ARG A 64 19.22 5.89 1.98
N GLY A 65 19.90 6.43 0.98
CA GLY A 65 21.23 7.02 1.13
C GLY A 65 22.31 6.01 0.78
N ASP A 66 23.56 6.45 0.69
CA ASP A 66 24.70 5.60 0.33
C ASP A 66 24.52 4.79 -0.98
N ASN A 67 23.75 5.35 -1.93
CA ASN A 67 23.31 4.72 -3.18
C ASN A 67 22.42 3.47 -2.99
N GLU A 68 21.84 3.31 -1.81
CA GLU A 68 20.86 2.28 -1.51
C GLU A 68 19.42 2.77 -1.79
N GLU A 69 18.65 1.88 -2.39
CA GLU A 69 17.24 2.08 -2.68
C GLU A 69 16.44 0.92 -2.12
N ARG A 70 15.29 1.22 -1.51
CA ARG A 70 14.33 0.21 -1.10
C ARG A 70 13.27 0.00 -2.18
N LEU A 71 13.19 -1.23 -2.68
CA LEU A 71 12.29 -1.63 -3.77
C LEU A 71 11.00 -2.27 -3.23
N SER A 72 10.03 -1.43 -2.83
CA SER A 72 8.74 -1.90 -2.33
C SER A 72 7.96 -2.75 -3.35
N SER A 73 8.17 -2.53 -4.66
CA SER A 73 7.63 -3.38 -5.72
C SER A 73 8.09 -4.84 -5.62
N GLN A 74 9.35 -5.07 -5.28
CA GLN A 74 9.90 -6.42 -5.12
C GLN A 74 9.40 -7.08 -3.85
N GLU A 75 9.23 -6.32 -2.77
CA GLU A 75 8.62 -6.81 -1.54
C GLU A 75 7.16 -7.27 -1.75
N ILE A 76 6.38 -6.47 -2.50
CA ILE A 76 5.01 -6.83 -2.88
C ILE A 76 5.02 -8.06 -3.79
N ARG A 77 5.86 -8.10 -4.83
CA ARG A 77 5.98 -9.28 -5.69
C ARG A 77 6.29 -10.54 -4.88
N LEU A 78 7.28 -10.49 -4.01
CA LEU A 78 7.66 -11.60 -3.15
C LEU A 78 6.51 -12.06 -2.24
N SER A 79 5.72 -11.12 -1.72
CA SER A 79 4.57 -11.45 -0.87
C SER A 79 3.49 -12.27 -1.60
N VAL A 80 3.30 -12.00 -2.90
CA VAL A 80 2.38 -12.76 -3.76
C VAL A 80 3.00 -14.10 -4.14
N ASP A 81 4.24 -14.09 -4.64
CA ASP A 81 4.98 -15.29 -5.09
C ASP A 81 5.13 -16.34 -3.98
N THR A 82 5.26 -15.91 -2.73
CA THR A 82 5.41 -16.82 -1.57
C THR A 82 4.08 -17.27 -0.97
N SER A 83 2.95 -16.76 -1.43
CA SER A 83 1.63 -17.15 -0.94
C SER A 83 1.16 -18.46 -1.57
N LYS A 84 1.43 -19.58 -0.87
CA LYS A 84 0.98 -20.91 -1.31
C LYS A 84 -0.54 -21.01 -1.43
N LEU A 85 -1.29 -20.42 -0.48
CA LEU A 85 -2.75 -20.44 -0.51
C LEU A 85 -3.30 -19.76 -1.77
N LEU A 86 -2.76 -18.59 -2.12
CA LEU A 86 -3.19 -17.85 -3.30
C LEU A 86 -2.82 -18.60 -4.58
N THR A 87 -1.59 -19.05 -4.71
CA THR A 87 -1.10 -19.74 -5.91
C THR A 87 -1.77 -21.09 -6.13
N GLN A 88 -2.14 -21.82 -5.07
CA GLN A 88 -2.80 -23.12 -5.16
C GLN A 88 -4.31 -23.02 -5.40
N HIS A 89 -5.00 -22.11 -4.71
CA HIS A 89 -6.46 -22.04 -4.76
C HIS A 89 -7.01 -20.99 -5.73
N TYR A 90 -6.25 -19.94 -6.01
CA TYR A 90 -6.68 -18.83 -6.88
C TYR A 90 -5.56 -18.43 -7.85
N PRO A 91 -5.06 -19.35 -8.69
CA PRO A 91 -3.92 -19.11 -9.56
C PRO A 91 -4.15 -17.92 -10.53
N LYS A 92 -5.37 -17.78 -11.07
CA LYS A 92 -5.73 -16.63 -11.90
C LYS A 92 -5.59 -15.30 -11.14
N PHE A 93 -6.05 -15.26 -9.89
CA PHE A 93 -5.92 -14.04 -9.09
C PHE A 93 -4.46 -13.75 -8.74
N SER A 94 -3.66 -14.77 -8.46
CA SER A 94 -2.21 -14.63 -8.30
C SER A 94 -1.56 -13.99 -9.52
N GLU A 95 -1.93 -14.44 -10.73
CA GLU A 95 -1.43 -13.87 -11.99
C GLU A 95 -1.83 -12.40 -12.13
N ILE A 96 -3.09 -12.08 -11.84
CA ILE A 96 -3.61 -10.70 -11.86
C ILE A 96 -2.80 -9.80 -10.93
N LEU A 97 -2.58 -10.23 -9.68
CA LEU A 97 -1.80 -9.47 -8.71
C LEU A 97 -0.36 -9.20 -9.20
N LEU A 98 0.26 -10.14 -9.91
CA LEU A 98 1.64 -10.02 -10.38
C LEU A 98 1.78 -9.20 -11.67
N ASN A 99 0.75 -9.23 -12.52
CA ASN A 99 0.83 -8.75 -13.90
C ASN A 99 -0.08 -7.56 -14.21
N TYR A 100 -0.86 -7.06 -13.25
CA TYR A 100 -1.57 -5.78 -13.37
C TYR A 100 -0.66 -4.67 -13.92
N PRO A 101 -1.12 -3.82 -14.86
CA PRO A 101 -2.46 -3.76 -15.45
C PRO A 101 -2.67 -4.66 -16.68
N ASN A 102 -1.66 -5.44 -17.06
CA ASN A 102 -1.68 -6.20 -18.32
C ASN A 102 -2.35 -7.58 -18.21
N ALA A 103 -2.78 -7.98 -17.01
CA ALA A 103 -3.47 -9.24 -16.79
C ALA A 103 -4.92 -9.20 -17.29
N ASP A 104 -5.53 -10.37 -17.51
CA ASP A 104 -6.97 -10.48 -17.73
C ASP A 104 -7.73 -10.17 -16.43
N MET A 105 -8.33 -8.97 -16.36
CA MET A 105 -9.10 -8.48 -15.22
C MET A 105 -10.55 -9.01 -15.19
N THR A 106 -10.92 -9.98 -16.04
CA THR A 106 -12.27 -10.56 -16.04
C THR A 106 -12.61 -11.15 -14.67
N GLY A 107 -13.71 -10.66 -14.09
CA GLY A 107 -14.18 -11.05 -12.76
C GLY A 107 -13.54 -10.27 -11.61
N VAL A 108 -12.76 -9.22 -11.90
CA VAL A 108 -12.17 -8.33 -10.90
C VAL A 108 -12.87 -6.97 -10.90
N GLU A 109 -13.36 -6.57 -9.73
CA GLU A 109 -13.66 -5.18 -9.43
C GLU A 109 -12.46 -4.54 -8.75
N GLU A 110 -12.06 -3.35 -9.21
CA GLU A 110 -10.92 -2.63 -8.62
C GLU A 110 -11.29 -1.21 -8.17
N SER A 111 -10.56 -0.73 -7.17
CA SER A 111 -10.63 0.66 -6.75
C SER A 111 -9.30 1.15 -6.19
N PHE A 112 -9.07 2.46 -6.33
CA PHE A 112 -7.90 3.13 -5.80
C PHE A 112 -8.34 4.05 -4.66
N VAL A 113 -7.73 3.85 -3.49
CA VAL A 113 -8.06 4.60 -2.29
C VAL A 113 -6.80 5.21 -1.70
N TRP A 114 -6.92 6.46 -1.27
CA TRP A 114 -5.92 7.10 -0.43
C TRP A 114 -6.41 7.15 1.01
N PHE A 115 -5.55 6.79 1.96
CA PHE A 115 -5.84 6.93 3.38
C PHE A 115 -4.97 8.03 3.97
N ASN A 116 -5.56 8.81 4.88
CA ASN A 116 -4.84 9.64 5.83
C ASN A 116 -5.16 9.11 7.22
N LEU A 117 -4.27 8.32 7.77
CA LEU A 117 -4.42 7.68 9.08
C LEU A 117 -3.57 8.42 10.09
N GLU A 118 -4.04 8.56 11.32
CA GLU A 118 -3.16 8.98 12.41
C GLU A 118 -2.59 7.74 13.10
N LEU A 119 -1.27 7.58 13.05
CA LEU A 119 -0.56 6.50 13.73
C LEU A 119 0.60 7.10 14.52
N PHE A 120 0.71 6.74 15.79
CA PHE A 120 1.74 7.26 16.71
C PHE A 120 1.83 8.80 16.71
N SER A 121 0.67 9.46 16.65
CA SER A 121 0.53 10.92 16.59
C SER A 121 1.19 11.56 15.35
N ARG A 122 1.29 10.82 14.24
CA ARG A 122 1.76 11.33 12.94
C ARG A 122 0.83 10.90 11.82
N PRO A 123 0.61 11.75 10.80
CA PRO A 123 -0.19 11.37 9.65
C PRO A 123 0.56 10.36 8.78
N LEU A 124 -0.02 9.18 8.60
CA LEU A 124 0.37 8.21 7.60
C LEU A 124 -0.54 8.37 6.39
N LEU A 125 0.04 8.86 5.30
CA LEU A 125 -0.60 8.88 3.99
C LEU A 125 -0.28 7.58 3.22
N VAL A 126 -1.29 6.92 2.67
CA VAL A 126 -1.18 5.62 1.98
C VAL A 126 -1.90 5.68 0.64
N LEU A 127 -1.32 5.10 -0.41
CA LEU A 127 -2.02 4.77 -1.66
C LEU A 127 -2.25 3.27 -1.76
N THR A 128 -3.50 2.91 -1.99
CA THR A 128 -3.99 1.53 -1.95
C THR A 128 -4.66 1.16 -3.25
N HIS A 129 -4.34 -0.03 -3.75
CA HIS A 129 -5.09 -0.72 -4.79
C HIS A 129 -5.89 -1.85 -4.15
N ARG A 130 -7.22 -1.76 -4.22
CA ARG A 130 -8.13 -2.80 -3.73
C ARG A 130 -8.69 -3.56 -4.92
N MET A 131 -8.64 -4.88 -4.84
CA MET A 131 -9.21 -5.77 -5.85
C MET A 131 -10.14 -6.77 -5.17
N LEU A 132 -11.33 -6.94 -5.73
CA LEU A 132 -12.27 -8.00 -5.38
C LEU A 132 -12.42 -8.91 -6.59
N TYR A 133 -11.94 -10.15 -6.47
CA TYR A 133 -12.02 -11.16 -7.50
C TYR A 133 -13.14 -12.14 -7.19
N LYS A 134 -14.03 -12.34 -8.17
CA LYS A 134 -15.10 -13.32 -8.13
C LYS A 134 -14.70 -14.58 -8.89
N ASP A 135 -14.70 -15.72 -8.20
CA ASP A 135 -14.43 -17.04 -8.77
C ASP A 135 -15.62 -17.97 -8.47
N GLY A 136 -16.54 -18.06 -9.44
CA GLY A 136 -17.85 -18.69 -9.23
C GLY A 136 -18.63 -17.99 -8.11
N GLU A 137 -18.95 -18.74 -7.06
CA GLU A 137 -19.66 -18.27 -5.85
C GLU A 137 -18.72 -17.74 -4.76
N THR A 138 -17.40 -17.79 -4.97
CA THR A 138 -16.42 -17.33 -3.97
C THR A 138 -15.88 -15.95 -4.30
N TYR A 139 -15.70 -15.13 -3.28
CA TYR A 139 -15.05 -13.83 -3.39
C TYR A 139 -13.73 -13.83 -2.65
N VAL A 140 -12.70 -13.33 -3.33
CA VAL A 140 -11.36 -13.12 -2.77
C VAL A 140 -11.01 -11.66 -2.92
N ALA A 141 -10.68 -11.01 -1.81
CA ALA A 141 -10.23 -9.63 -1.80
C ALA A 141 -8.71 -9.56 -1.66
N SER A 142 -8.14 -8.47 -2.19
CA SER A 142 -6.74 -8.09 -2.00
C SER A 142 -6.66 -6.59 -1.76
N ASP A 143 -5.90 -6.21 -0.73
CA ASP A 143 -5.44 -4.83 -0.56
C ASP A 143 -3.93 -4.77 -0.77
N ARG A 144 -3.50 -3.84 -1.59
CA ARG A 144 -2.10 -3.56 -1.86
C ARG A 144 -1.80 -2.12 -1.55
N HIS A 145 -0.99 -1.88 -0.52
CA HIS A 145 -0.43 -0.56 -0.26
C HIS A 145 0.87 -0.44 -1.07
N PHE A 146 0.76 0.12 -2.27
CA PHE A 146 1.90 0.33 -3.16
C PHE A 146 2.69 1.61 -2.83
N TYR A 147 2.16 2.43 -1.92
CA TYR A 147 2.89 3.52 -1.29
C TYR A 147 2.37 3.79 0.12
N ALA A 148 3.28 3.93 1.07
CA ALA A 148 3.04 4.45 2.40
C ALA A 148 4.10 5.51 2.67
N SER A 149 3.70 6.68 3.17
CA SER A 149 4.63 7.82 3.36
C SER A 149 5.69 7.59 4.45
N GLN A 150 5.44 6.70 5.40
CA GLN A 150 6.32 6.37 6.54
C GLN A 150 5.87 5.05 7.22
N GLU A 151 6.50 4.67 8.35
CA GLU A 151 6.25 3.49 9.21
C GLU A 151 6.54 2.11 8.59
N TYR A 152 6.16 1.89 7.34
CA TYR A 152 6.43 0.66 6.59
C TYR A 152 6.64 0.94 5.12
N ASN A 153 7.24 -0.01 4.40
CA ASN A 153 7.59 0.14 3.00
C ASN A 153 6.42 -0.24 2.09
N SER A 154 5.78 -1.38 2.38
CA SER A 154 4.70 -1.92 1.57
C SER A 154 3.80 -2.86 2.36
N LEU A 155 2.59 -3.08 1.85
CA LEU A 155 1.66 -4.09 2.36
C LEU A 155 0.99 -4.80 1.19
N GLN A 156 0.92 -6.12 1.29
CA GLN A 156 0.04 -6.95 0.48
C GLN A 156 -0.80 -7.79 1.42
N ALA A 157 -2.10 -7.67 1.28
CA ALA A 157 -3.07 -8.42 2.04
C ALA A 157 -4.09 -9.05 1.12
N GLY A 158 -4.76 -10.07 1.64
CA GLY A 158 -5.86 -10.70 0.97
C GLY A 158 -6.63 -11.63 1.87
N GLY A 159 -7.87 -11.90 1.49
CA GLY A 159 -8.76 -12.68 2.31
C GLY A 159 -10.04 -13.05 1.59
N GLY A 160 -10.81 -13.91 2.22
CA GLY A 160 -12.07 -14.41 1.68
C GLY A 160 -13.07 -14.66 2.79
N VAL A 161 -14.32 -14.80 2.36
CA VAL A 161 -15.43 -15.17 3.24
C VAL A 161 -15.97 -16.51 2.75
N TRP A 162 -15.99 -17.50 3.62
CA TRP A 162 -16.58 -18.80 3.35
C TRP A 162 -17.82 -18.99 4.24
N PRO A 163 -18.99 -19.32 3.67
CA PRO A 163 -20.17 -19.64 4.46
C PRO A 163 -19.92 -20.91 5.29
N LYS A 164 -20.44 -20.93 6.52
CA LYS A 164 -20.51 -22.11 7.39
C LYS A 164 -21.89 -22.18 8.05
N ASP A 165 -22.31 -23.37 8.47
CA ASP A 165 -23.59 -23.54 9.15
C ASP A 165 -23.69 -22.60 10.37
N GLY A 166 -24.65 -21.68 10.33
CA GLY A 166 -24.87 -20.67 11.37
C GLY A 166 -23.97 -19.43 11.32
N GLY A 167 -23.14 -19.23 10.29
CA GLY A 167 -22.29 -18.02 10.17
C GLY A 167 -21.37 -17.97 8.95
N SER A 168 -20.27 -17.22 9.08
CA SER A 168 -19.26 -17.11 8.02
C SER A 168 -17.86 -17.11 8.63
N LEU A 169 -16.94 -17.86 8.02
CA LEU A 169 -15.52 -17.77 8.32
C LEU A 169 -14.91 -16.67 7.45
N VAL A 170 -14.38 -15.64 8.09
CA VAL A 170 -13.61 -14.60 7.42
C VAL A 170 -12.13 -14.81 7.72
N VAL A 171 -11.33 -15.03 6.69
CA VAL A 171 -9.87 -15.08 6.81
C VAL A 171 -9.30 -13.89 6.08
N TYR A 172 -8.43 -13.15 6.75
CA TYR A 172 -7.69 -12.06 6.15
C TYR A 172 -6.23 -12.13 6.59
N LEU A 173 -5.34 -12.27 5.61
CA LEU A 173 -3.91 -12.41 5.80
C LEU A 173 -3.22 -11.20 5.19
N TYR A 174 -2.19 -10.71 5.85
CA TYR A 174 -1.41 -9.58 5.35
C TYR A 174 0.08 -9.80 5.60
N ARG A 175 0.88 -9.24 4.70
CA ARG A 175 2.33 -9.14 4.83
C ARG A 175 2.72 -7.68 4.74
N VAL A 176 3.35 -7.18 5.80
CA VAL A 176 3.92 -5.83 5.87
C VAL A 176 5.43 -5.94 5.78
N SER A 177 6.04 -5.17 4.89
CA SER A 177 7.49 -5.05 4.78
C SER A 177 7.93 -3.72 5.36
N THR A 178 9.00 -3.71 6.15
CA THR A 178 9.52 -2.51 6.80
C THR A 178 11.02 -2.67 7.05
N ASP A 179 11.74 -1.55 6.96
CA ASP A 179 13.15 -1.45 7.34
C ASP A 179 13.33 -1.55 8.88
N GLN A 180 12.27 -1.27 9.63
CA GLN A 180 12.26 -1.16 11.10
C GLN A 180 12.12 -2.52 11.82
N VAL A 181 12.89 -3.53 11.42
CA VAL A 181 12.77 -4.91 11.95
C VAL A 181 13.55 -5.17 13.24
N GLY A 182 14.45 -4.28 13.67
CA GLY A 182 15.17 -4.37 14.95
C GLY A 182 15.17 -3.04 15.71
N GLY A 183 14.24 -2.87 16.66
CA GLY A 183 14.13 -1.66 17.47
C GLY A 183 12.73 -1.44 18.05
N PHE A 184 12.52 -0.29 18.70
CA PHE A 184 11.32 0.17 19.43
C PHE A 184 10.00 0.22 18.62
N GLY A 185 9.91 -0.47 17.47
CA GLY A 185 8.77 -0.57 16.57
C GLY A 185 8.19 -1.97 16.39
N SER A 186 8.68 -3.02 17.09
CA SER A 186 8.05 -4.35 17.01
C SER A 186 6.64 -4.36 17.64
N SER A 187 6.44 -3.62 18.73
CA SER A 187 5.15 -3.42 19.40
C SER A 187 4.20 -2.46 18.65
N ALA A 188 4.76 -1.62 17.76
CA ALA A 188 4.04 -0.69 16.89
C ALA A 188 3.34 -1.36 15.67
N LYS A 189 3.58 -2.66 15.43
CA LYS A 189 3.00 -3.41 14.30
C LYS A 189 1.55 -3.85 14.54
N HIS A 190 1.18 -4.10 15.80
CA HIS A 190 -0.18 -4.53 16.16
C HIS A 190 -1.26 -3.45 16.01
N PRO A 191 -1.01 -2.16 16.34
CA PRO A 191 -1.97 -1.07 16.10
C PRO A 191 -2.26 -0.84 14.62
N ILE A 192 -1.25 -0.91 13.74
CA ILE A 192 -1.40 -0.69 12.29
C ILE A 192 -2.34 -1.75 11.70
N SER A 193 -2.15 -3.01 12.06
CA SER A 193 -3.06 -4.08 11.65
C SER A 193 -4.49 -3.84 12.16
N ARG A 194 -4.69 -3.56 13.45
CA ARG A 194 -6.07 -3.36 13.97
C ARG A 194 -6.79 -2.15 13.36
N ALA A 195 -6.08 -1.04 13.17
CA ALA A 195 -6.64 0.18 12.58
C ALA A 195 -7.01 0.01 11.09
N LEU A 196 -6.26 -0.80 10.34
CA LEU A 196 -6.53 -1.07 8.93
C LEU A 196 -7.59 -2.17 8.73
N MET A 197 -7.65 -3.18 9.61
CA MET A 197 -8.38 -4.42 9.34
C MET A 197 -9.85 -4.40 9.76
N GLY A 198 -10.19 -3.78 10.91
CA GLY A 198 -11.56 -3.87 11.45
C GLY A 198 -12.63 -3.32 10.49
N PRO A 199 -12.57 -2.04 10.13
CA PRO A 199 -13.56 -1.43 9.23
C PRO A 199 -13.57 -2.04 7.82
N TYR A 200 -12.42 -2.50 7.34
CA TYR A 200 -12.31 -3.09 5.99
C TYR A 200 -12.90 -4.48 5.90
N VAL A 201 -12.68 -5.33 6.91
CA VAL A 201 -13.29 -6.66 6.98
C VAL A 201 -14.82 -6.56 7.06
N GLU A 202 -15.33 -5.56 7.78
CA GLU A 202 -16.75 -5.25 7.83
C GLU A 202 -17.29 -4.80 6.45
N GLU A 203 -16.63 -3.84 5.79
CA GLU A 203 -17.00 -3.39 4.43
C GLU A 203 -17.02 -4.54 3.42
N LEU A 204 -16.01 -5.42 3.46
CA LEU A 204 -15.92 -6.59 2.60
C LEU A 204 -17.06 -7.58 2.88
N ALA A 205 -17.35 -7.85 4.15
CA ALA A 205 -18.44 -8.73 4.54
C ALA A 205 -19.81 -8.16 4.10
N GLU A 206 -20.01 -6.85 4.21
CA GLU A 206 -21.23 -6.18 3.73
C GLU A 206 -21.36 -6.25 2.21
N LYS A 207 -20.29 -5.97 1.46
CA LYS A 207 -20.29 -6.07 -0.01
C LYS A 207 -20.60 -7.49 -0.49
N ILE A 208 -20.04 -8.50 0.16
CA ILE A 208 -20.33 -9.90 -0.16
C ILE A 208 -21.79 -10.26 0.16
N ARG A 209 -22.39 -9.67 1.22
CA ARG A 209 -23.80 -9.91 1.58
C ARG A 209 -24.81 -9.16 0.71
N ALA A 210 -24.41 -8.07 0.06
CA ALA A 210 -25.30 -7.21 -0.71
C ALA A 210 -25.47 -7.63 -2.19
N GLN A 211 -24.75 -8.68 -2.62
CA GLN A 211 -24.90 -9.30 -3.95
C GLN A 211 -25.81 -10.53 -3.89
#